data_AF-A0A538HNL9-F1
#
_entry.id   AF-A0A538HNL9-F1
#
_cell.length_a   1.000
_cell.length_b   1.000
_cell.length_c   1.000
_cell.angle_alpha   90.00
_cell.angle_beta   90.00
_cell.angle_gamma   90.00
#
_symmetry.space_group_name_H-M   'P 1'
#
loop_
_entity.id
_entity.type
_entity.pdbx_description
1 polymer ?
#
loop_
_entity_poly.entity_id
_entity_poly.type
_entity_poly.pdbx_seq_one_letter_code
_entity_poly.pdbx_strand_id
1 'polypeptide(L)'
;MWNGHIRSWSSRSTTAANRTTRCCWSLNERSPAARAHGRERQAKTSSSVSAPIRVLLVEDNAEYRDTLAFLLDSQEDVDVVGRVATGFEAADASAELGADVAVVDFRLPDITGSEAAAAVRRRSPET
;
A
#
# COMPACT_ATOMS: atom_id res chain seq x y z
N MET A 1 11.13 4.15 31.08
CA MET A 1 11.14 2.67 31.05
C MET A 1 9.89 2.23 30.31
N TRP A 2 10.01 1.98 29.02
CA TRP A 2 8.88 1.57 28.17
C TRP A 2 8.69 0.06 28.32
N ASN A 3 7.53 -0.38 28.81
CA ASN A 3 7.14 -1.78 28.91
C ASN A 3 6.11 -2.07 27.80
N GLY A 4 6.61 -2.29 26.57
CA GLY A 4 5.77 -2.64 25.42
C GLY A 4 6.05 -4.06 24.99
N HIS A 5 5.06 -4.95 25.11
CA HIS A 5 5.14 -6.33 24.68
C HIS A 5 5.49 -6.45 23.19
N ILE A 6 6.62 -7.10 22.90
CA ILE A 6 6.98 -7.59 21.57
C ILE A 6 5.96 -8.67 21.22
N ARG A 7 4.98 -8.33 20.38
CA ARG A 7 4.09 -9.33 19.78
C ARG A 7 4.90 -10.14 18.79
N SER A 8 5.23 -11.38 19.18
CA SER A 8 5.86 -12.36 18.31
C SER A 8 5.05 -12.56 17.04
N TRP A 9 5.72 -12.40 15.91
CA TRP A 9 5.16 -12.51 14.57
C TRP A 9 4.52 -13.89 14.37
N SER A 10 3.21 -13.92 14.14
CA SER A 10 2.52 -15.08 13.56
C SER A 10 1.81 -14.60 12.30
N SER A 11 2.14 -15.25 11.20
CA SER A 11 1.64 -14.99 9.86
C SER A 11 0.12 -14.84 9.83
N ARG A 12 -0.38 -13.63 9.53
CA ARG A 12 -1.76 -13.47 9.06
C ARG A 12 -1.81 -13.96 7.61
N SER A 13 -2.08 -15.24 7.47
CA SER A 13 -2.40 -15.85 6.17
C SER A 13 -3.84 -15.46 5.82
N THR A 14 -4.02 -14.49 4.92
CA THR A 14 -5.33 -14.24 4.33
C THR A 14 -5.30 -14.72 2.88
N THR A 15 -5.76 -15.95 2.69
CA THR A 15 -6.19 -16.46 1.40
C THR A 15 -7.46 -15.75 0.96
N ALA A 16 -7.47 -15.12 -0.22
CA ALA A 16 -8.70 -14.99 -1.02
C ALA A 16 -8.35 -14.65 -2.47
N ALA A 17 -8.40 -15.68 -3.31
CA ALA A 17 -8.55 -15.54 -4.74
C ALA A 17 -9.87 -14.84 -5.06
N ASN A 18 -9.89 -13.92 -6.04
CA ASN A 18 -10.96 -13.93 -7.02
C ASN A 18 -10.56 -13.25 -8.34
N ARG A 19 -10.38 -14.07 -9.37
CA ARG A 19 -10.43 -13.65 -10.78
C ARG A 19 -11.88 -13.30 -11.08
N THR A 20 -12.17 -12.10 -11.56
CA THR A 20 -13.35 -11.91 -12.42
C THR A 20 -13.08 -10.88 -13.50
N THR A 21 -12.72 -11.44 -14.64
CA THR A 21 -12.83 -10.84 -15.96
C THR A 21 -14.28 -10.39 -16.20
N ARG A 22 -14.51 -9.12 -16.56
CA ARG A 22 -15.38 -8.75 -17.68
C ARG A 22 -15.42 -7.23 -17.90
N CYS A 23 -14.67 -6.78 -18.89
CA CYS A 23 -15.04 -5.60 -19.69
C CYS A 23 -16.13 -6.02 -20.68
N CYS A 24 -17.27 -5.33 -20.67
CA CYS A 24 -18.24 -5.29 -21.77
C CYS A 24 -18.91 -3.91 -21.74
N TRP A 25 -18.23 -2.90 -22.26
CA TRP A 25 -18.92 -1.67 -22.69
C TRP A 25 -19.59 -1.98 -24.02
N SER A 26 -20.93 -2.07 -24.02
CA SER A 26 -21.74 -2.08 -25.24
C SER A 26 -22.51 -0.77 -25.35
N LEU A 27 -22.50 -0.25 -26.57
CA LEU A 27 -22.91 1.07 -27.03
C LEU A 27 -24.43 1.33 -26.95
N ASN A 28 -24.75 2.60 -26.65
CA ASN A 28 -25.68 3.50 -27.34
C ASN A 28 -27.17 3.11 -27.52
N GLU A 29 -28.10 3.96 -27.05
CA GLU A 29 -29.23 4.49 -27.84
C GLU A 29 -30.01 5.61 -27.12
N ARG A 30 -30.69 6.45 -27.91
CA ARG A 30 -31.12 7.84 -27.64
C ARG A 30 -32.51 7.99 -26.98
N SER A 31 -32.69 9.18 -26.39
CA SER A 31 -33.91 10.04 -26.32
C SER A 31 -34.61 10.27 -24.95
N PRO A 32 -35.20 11.47 -24.74
CA PRO A 32 -35.28 12.15 -23.45
C PRO A 32 -36.71 12.23 -22.86
N ALA A 33 -36.79 12.81 -21.65
CA ALA A 33 -37.97 13.29 -20.91
C ALA A 33 -38.68 12.30 -19.97
N ALA A 34 -38.45 12.46 -18.67
CA ALA A 34 -39.51 12.45 -17.65
C ALA A 34 -38.96 13.03 -16.34
N ARG A 35 -39.77 13.89 -15.73
CA ARG A 35 -39.47 14.66 -14.52
C ARG A 35 -39.49 13.79 -13.26
N ALA A 36 -38.59 14.15 -12.35
CA ALA A 36 -38.72 14.18 -10.89
C ALA A 36 -39.30 12.94 -10.19
N HIS A 37 -38.42 12.17 -9.53
CA HIS A 37 -38.67 11.56 -8.22
C HIS A 37 -37.40 11.69 -7.38
N GLY A 38 -37.57 12.10 -6.12
CA GLY A 38 -36.51 12.45 -5.19
C GLY A 38 -35.48 11.33 -5.05
N ARG A 39 -34.24 11.63 -5.44
CA ARG A 39 -33.09 10.87 -4.97
C ARG A 39 -32.78 11.35 -3.56
N GLU A 40 -33.40 10.68 -2.61
CA GLU A 40 -32.88 10.54 -1.26
C GLU A 40 -31.37 10.36 -1.34
N ARG A 41 -30.65 11.33 -0.78
CA ARG A 41 -29.18 11.27 -0.66
C ARG A 41 -28.89 10.12 0.29
N GLN A 42 -28.75 8.91 -0.26
CA GLN A 42 -28.13 7.80 0.44
C GLN A 42 -26.70 8.23 0.76
N ALA A 43 -26.55 8.80 1.95
CA ALA A 43 -25.30 8.89 2.66
C ALA A 43 -24.79 7.46 2.82
N LYS A 44 -23.96 7.00 1.87
CA LYS A 44 -23.16 5.80 2.02
C LYS A 44 -22.06 6.09 3.04
N THR A 45 -22.42 6.11 4.31
CA THR A 45 -21.47 5.82 5.39
C THR A 45 -21.39 4.30 5.52
N SER A 46 -20.88 3.66 4.48
CA SER A 46 -20.33 2.31 4.60
C SER A 46 -18.85 2.50 4.84
N SER A 47 -18.43 2.53 6.10
CA SER A 47 -17.03 2.29 6.45
C SER A 47 -16.72 0.84 6.12
N SER A 48 -16.53 0.54 4.83
CA SER A 48 -15.84 -0.68 4.44
C SER A 48 -14.43 -0.53 4.98
N VAL A 49 -14.05 -1.37 5.93
CA VAL A 49 -12.66 -1.47 6.37
C VAL A 49 -11.87 -1.88 5.14
N SER A 50 -11.17 -0.92 4.52
CA SER A 50 -10.24 -1.21 3.44
C SER A 50 -9.09 -2.04 4.02
N ALA A 51 -8.53 -2.94 3.22
CA ALA A 51 -7.31 -3.63 3.62
C ALA A 51 -6.23 -2.58 3.97
N PRO A 52 -5.38 -2.84 4.99
CA PRO A 52 -4.33 -1.92 5.38
C PRO A 52 -3.34 -1.70 4.22
N ILE A 53 -2.81 -0.48 4.12
CA ILE A 53 -1.82 -0.09 3.11
C ILE A 53 -0.50 -0.76 3.43
N ARG A 54 0.05 -1.49 2.46
CA ARG A 54 1.26 -2.28 2.61
C ARG A 54 2.49 -1.42 2.31
N VAL A 55 3.29 -1.13 3.33
CA VAL A 55 4.42 -0.19 3.23
C VAL A 55 5.76 -0.92 3.28
N LEU A 56 6.64 -0.62 2.32
CA LEU A 56 8.07 -0.95 2.38
C LEU A 56 8.86 0.27 2.87
N LEU A 57 9.75 0.07 3.85
CA LEU A 57 10.71 1.09 4.28
C LEU A 57 12.09 0.85 3.67
N VAL A 58 12.67 1.88 3.04
CA VAL A 58 14.02 1.89 2.48
C VAL A 58 14.80 3.01 3.17
N GLU A 59 15.60 2.67 4.17
CA GLU A 59 16.29 3.61 5.07
C GLU A 59 17.57 2.95 5.57
N ASP A 60 18.72 3.61 5.51
CA ASP A 60 20.01 2.99 5.85
C ASP A 60 20.31 3.04 7.36
N ASN A 61 19.78 4.04 8.06
CA ASN A 61 19.90 4.17 9.50
C ASN A 61 18.92 3.23 10.23
N ALA A 62 19.46 2.21 10.91
CA ALA A 62 18.65 1.23 11.63
C ALA A 62 17.74 1.85 12.72
N GLU A 63 18.23 2.86 13.45
CA GLU A 63 17.46 3.52 14.52
C GLU A 63 16.25 4.27 13.93
N TYR A 64 16.44 4.98 12.83
CA TYR A 64 15.35 5.67 12.14
C TYR A 64 14.39 4.71 11.45
N ARG A 65 14.89 3.64 10.83
CA ARG A 65 14.08 2.60 10.21
C ARG A 65 13.16 1.91 11.21
N ASP A 66 13.67 1.57 12.39
CA ASP A 66 12.88 0.95 13.46
C ASP A 66 11.90 1.93 14.09
N THR A 67 12.29 3.20 14.24
CA THR A 67 11.38 4.27 14.72
C THR A 67 10.23 4.50 13.74
N LEU A 68 10.50 4.61 12.43
CA LEU A 68 9.48 4.76 11.40
C LEU A 68 8.53 3.57 11.38
N ALA A 69 9.07 2.34 11.44
CA ALA A 69 8.25 1.15 11.49
C ALA A 69 7.32 1.14 12.71
N PHE A 70 7.84 1.49 13.89
CA PHE A 70 7.05 1.58 15.11
C PHE A 70 5.90 2.60 15.01
N LEU A 71 6.15 3.77 14.42
CA LEU A 71 5.14 4.82 14.25
C LEU A 71 4.06 4.44 13.22
N LEU A 72 4.44 3.73 12.16
CA LEU A 72 3.52 3.29 11.11
C LEU A 72 2.69 2.08 11.56
N ASP A 73 3.31 1.11 12.22
CA ASP A 73 2.62 -0.08 12.76
C ASP A 73 1.60 0.27 13.86
N SER A 74 1.65 1.49 14.42
CA SER A 74 0.63 1.96 15.37
C SER A 74 -0.66 2.43 14.70
N GLN A 75 -0.69 2.56 13.37
CA GLN A 75 -1.88 2.94 12.62
C GLN A 75 -2.63 1.67 12.16
N GLU A 76 -3.94 1.62 12.37
CA GLU A 76 -4.75 0.42 12.05
C GLU A 76 -4.89 0.16 10.53
N ASP A 77 -4.65 1.19 9.72
CA ASP A 77 -4.78 1.19 8.26
C ASP A 77 -3.43 1.06 7.52
N VAL A 78 -2.33 0.77 8.23
CA VAL A 78 -0.99 0.60 7.68
C VAL A 78 -0.37 -0.72 8.14
N ASP A 79 0.32 -1.40 7.23
CA ASP A 79 1.07 -2.63 7.51
C ASP A 79 2.48 -2.51 6.92
N VAL A 80 3.52 -2.44 7.78
CA VAL A 80 4.91 -2.41 7.31
C VAL A 80 5.34 -3.83 6.91
N VAL A 81 5.23 -4.12 5.62
CA VAL A 81 5.47 -5.47 5.06
C VAL A 81 6.95 -5.82 4.93
N GLY A 82 7.84 -4.82 4.96
CA GLY A 82 9.28 -5.04 4.85
C GLY A 82 10.12 -3.81 5.18
N ARG A 83 11.41 -4.07 5.39
CA ARG A 83 12.44 -3.06 5.73
C ARG A 83 13.74 -3.45 5.04
N VAL A 84 14.32 -2.54 4.27
CA VAL A 84 15.59 -2.73 3.57
C VAL A 84 16.51 -1.54 3.84
N ALA A 85 17.82 -1.76 3.76
CA ALA A 85 18.83 -0.75 4.10
C ALA A 85 19.45 -0.06 2.88
N THR A 86 19.17 -0.56 1.68
CA THR A 86 19.83 -0.12 0.45
C THR A 86 18.81 0.12 -0.66
N GLY A 87 19.13 1.01 -1.59
CA GLY A 87 18.27 1.29 -2.75
C GLY A 87 18.24 0.12 -3.74
N PHE A 88 19.31 -0.67 -3.83
CA PHE A 88 19.38 -1.86 -4.68
C PHE A 88 18.39 -2.96 -4.25
N GLU A 89 18.13 -3.12 -2.95
CA GLU A 89 17.16 -4.09 -2.43
C GLU A 89 15.70 -3.65 -2.65
N ALA A 90 15.45 -2.35 -2.81
CA ALA A 90 14.11 -1.77 -2.81
C ALA A 90 13.19 -2.37 -3.88
N ALA A 91 13.68 -2.50 -5.12
CA ALA A 91 12.86 -2.93 -6.25
C ALA A 91 12.40 -4.39 -6.14
N ASP A 92 13.30 -5.29 -5.73
CA ASP A 92 12.97 -6.70 -5.55
C ASP A 92 12.10 -6.89 -4.30
N ALA A 93 12.43 -6.22 -3.19
CA ALA A 93 11.61 -6.26 -1.98
C ALA A 93 10.19 -5.74 -2.22
N SER A 94 10.01 -4.65 -2.98
CA SER A 94 8.68 -4.14 -3.34
C SER A 94 7.86 -5.17 -4.11
N ALA A 95 8.45 -5.84 -5.09
CA ALA A 95 7.76 -6.82 -5.91
C ALA A 95 7.46 -8.12 -5.16
N GLU A 96 8.41 -8.63 -4.38
CA GLU A 96 8.26 -9.86 -3.60
C GLU A 96 7.23 -9.69 -2.48
N LEU A 97 7.27 -8.55 -1.79
CA LEU A 97 6.35 -8.25 -0.71
C LEU A 97 5.05 -7.63 -1.21
N GLY A 98 4.92 -7.27 -2.49
CA GLY A 98 3.74 -6.62 -3.05
C GLY A 98 3.35 -5.34 -2.32
N ALA A 99 4.33 -4.49 -2.01
CA ALA A 99 4.08 -3.22 -1.33
C ALA A 99 3.17 -2.32 -2.17
N ASP A 100 2.25 -1.60 -1.53
CA ASP A 100 1.43 -0.58 -2.16
C ASP A 100 2.18 0.76 -2.20
N VAL A 101 3.03 1.01 -1.21
CA VAL A 101 3.83 2.23 -1.09
C VAL A 101 5.24 1.88 -0.62
N ALA A 102 6.25 2.50 -1.24
CA ALA A 102 7.62 2.49 -0.74
C ALA A 102 7.96 3.87 -0.16
N VAL A 103 8.37 3.92 1.11
CA VAL A 103 8.95 5.11 1.74
C VAL A 103 10.45 4.98 1.63
N VAL A 104 11.07 5.91 0.89
CA VAL A 104 12.47 5.81 0.47
C VAL A 104 13.24 7.02 0.98
N ASP A 105 14.29 6.79 1.78
CA ASP A 105 15.24 7.84 2.11
C ASP A 105 15.94 8.32 0.83
N PHE A 106 16.16 9.63 0.75
CA PHE A 106 16.84 10.23 -0.40
C PHE A 106 18.34 9.93 -0.41
N ARG A 107 18.98 9.82 0.77
CA ARG A 107 20.44 9.67 0.91
C ARG A 107 20.85 8.25 1.29
N LEU A 108 20.49 7.29 0.45
CA LEU A 108 20.95 5.91 0.61
C LEU A 108 22.44 5.77 0.26
N PRO A 109 23.13 4.74 0.79
CA PRO A 109 24.57 4.58 0.64
C PRO A 109 25.02 4.16 -0.77
N ASP A 110 24.11 3.63 -1.59
CA ASP A 110 24.41 2.97 -2.86
C ASP A 110 23.88 3.72 -4.09
N ILE A 111 22.64 4.19 -4.04
CA ILE A 111 21.98 5.00 -5.08
C ILE A 111 21.14 6.10 -4.44
N THR A 112 20.72 7.11 -5.20
CA THR A 112 19.80 8.13 -4.68
C THR A 112 18.39 7.55 -4.47
N GLY A 113 17.62 8.14 -3.57
CA GLY A 113 16.22 7.75 -3.38
C GLY A 113 15.37 7.89 -4.64
N SER A 114 15.68 8.85 -5.52
CA SER A 114 15.03 8.98 -6.84
C SER A 114 15.34 7.81 -7.78
N GLU A 115 16.58 7.31 -7.78
CA GLU A 115 16.97 6.15 -8.58
C GLU A 115 16.32 4.87 -8.04
N ALA A 116 16.27 4.72 -6.71
CA ALA A 116 15.57 3.63 -6.04
C ALA A 116 14.06 3.65 -6.37
N ALA A 117 13.40 4.79 -6.23
CA ALA A 117 11.99 4.96 -6.59
C ALA A 117 11.72 4.65 -8.07
N ALA A 118 12.62 5.07 -8.97
CA ALA A 118 12.53 4.74 -10.38
C ALA A 118 12.71 3.23 -10.65
N ALA A 119 13.58 2.56 -9.89
CA ALA A 119 13.77 1.10 -9.97
C ALA A 119 12.52 0.35 -9.46
N VAL A 120 11.96 0.76 -8.34
CA VAL A 120 10.69 0.24 -7.80
C VAL A 120 9.58 0.38 -8.84
N ARG A 121 9.35 1.59 -9.38
CA ARG A 121 8.29 1.82 -10.38
C ARG A 121 8.43 0.95 -11.63
N ARG A 122 9.66 0.68 -12.08
CA ARG A 122 9.90 -0.21 -13.24
C ARG A 122 9.61 -1.67 -12.91
N ARG A 123 9.95 -2.13 -11.70
CA ARG A 123 9.89 -3.53 -11.29
C ARG A 123 8.53 -3.94 -10.73
N SER A 124 7.88 -3.03 -10.02
CA SER A 124 6.56 -3.16 -9.37
C SER A 124 5.72 -1.91 -9.71
N PRO A 125 5.06 -1.88 -10.88
CA PRO A 125 4.31 -0.69 -11.33
C PRO A 125 3.16 -0.27 -10.41
N GLU A 126 2.65 -1.19 -9.60
CA GLU A 126 1.57 -0.97 -8.63
C GLU A 126 2.05 -0.34 -7.31
N THR A 127 3.37 -0.25 -7.07
CA THR A 127 4.00 0.44 -5.92
C THR A 127 4.42 1.84 -6.31
#